data_AF-A0AAZ3QW49-F1
#
_entry.id   AF-A0AAZ3QW49-F1
#
_cell.length_a   1.000
_cell.length_b   1.000
_cell.length_c   1.000
_cell.angle_alpha   90.00
_cell.angle_beta   90.00
_cell.angle_gamma   90.00
#
_symmetry.space_group_name_H-M   'P 1'
#
loop_
_entity.id
_entity.type
_entity.pdbx_description
1 polymer ?
#
loop_
_entity_poly.entity_id
_entity_poly.type
_entity_poly.pdbx_seq_one_letter_code
_entity_poly.pdbx_strand_id
1 'polypeptide(L)'
;DTVVKKFKAGFGYKKISQALNIPRSTVQAIILKWKEYQTTANLPRPGRPSKLSAHTRRRLIRDAAKRPMITLDELQRSTAEVGDSVHRTTISRINLAFMEEWQEESHFLKISIKSVV
;
A
#
# COMPACT_ATOMS: atom_id res chain seq x y z
N ASP A 1 -10.74 -0.63 -22.10
CA ASP A 1 -11.68 -1.73 -21.76
C ASP A 1 -12.76 -1.97 -22.79
N THR A 2 -12.65 -3.06 -23.52
CA THR A 2 -13.64 -3.48 -24.51
C THR A 2 -14.95 -3.93 -23.88
N VAL A 3 -14.90 -4.57 -22.70
CA VAL A 3 -16.08 -5.03 -21.93
C VAL A 3 -16.91 -3.84 -21.42
N VAL A 4 -16.29 -2.89 -20.72
CA VAL A 4 -16.98 -1.73 -20.13
C VAL A 4 -17.56 -0.81 -21.21
N LYS A 5 -16.84 -0.61 -22.33
CA LYS A 5 -17.37 0.16 -23.48
C LYS A 5 -18.65 -0.45 -24.04
N LYS A 6 -18.68 -1.77 -24.27
CA LYS A 6 -19.89 -2.48 -24.74
C LYS A 6 -21.01 -2.46 -23.70
N PHE A 7 -20.69 -2.57 -22.40
CA PHE A 7 -21.68 -2.45 -21.34
C PHE A 7 -22.31 -1.04 -21.29
N LYS A 8 -21.51 0.03 -21.39
CA LYS A 8 -22.00 1.42 -21.45
C LYS A 8 -22.85 1.69 -22.70
N ALA A 9 -22.57 1.01 -23.81
CA ALA A 9 -23.38 1.06 -25.03
C ALA A 9 -24.70 0.24 -24.94
N GLY A 10 -25.04 -0.32 -23.77
CA GLY A 10 -26.30 -1.02 -23.54
C GLY A 10 -26.34 -2.49 -24.00
N PHE A 11 -25.20 -3.08 -24.36
CA PHE A 11 -25.16 -4.50 -24.73
C PHE A 11 -25.33 -5.39 -23.49
N GLY A 12 -26.21 -6.40 -23.60
CA GLY A 12 -26.40 -7.38 -22.54
C GLY A 12 -25.21 -8.35 -22.38
N TYR A 13 -25.10 -8.99 -21.21
CA TYR A 13 -23.96 -9.87 -20.85
C TYR A 13 -23.69 -10.98 -21.86
N LYS A 14 -24.74 -11.62 -22.40
CA LYS A 14 -24.61 -12.70 -23.40
C LYS A 14 -23.99 -12.22 -24.71
N LYS A 15 -24.41 -11.04 -25.19
CA LYS A 15 -23.88 -10.44 -26.42
C LYS A 15 -22.41 -10.05 -26.26
N ILE A 16 -22.04 -9.50 -25.10
CA ILE A 16 -20.65 -9.16 -24.78
C ILE A 16 -19.77 -10.40 -24.72
N SER A 17 -20.26 -11.45 -24.04
CA SER A 17 -19.58 -12.75 -23.92
C SER A 17 -19.27 -13.36 -25.29
N GLN A 18 -20.28 -13.46 -26.16
CA GLN A 18 -20.12 -13.98 -27.52
C GLN A 18 -19.17 -13.11 -28.36
N ALA A 19 -19.32 -11.78 -28.31
CA ALA A 19 -18.53 -10.88 -29.14
C ALA A 19 -17.07 -10.71 -28.70
N LEU A 20 -16.70 -11.18 -27.50
CA LEU A 20 -15.33 -11.15 -26.99
C LEU A 20 -14.76 -12.56 -26.75
N ASN A 21 -15.56 -13.61 -26.99
CA ASN A 21 -15.24 -15.00 -26.66
C ASN A 21 -14.78 -15.19 -25.20
N ILE A 22 -15.41 -14.47 -24.27
CA ILE A 22 -15.13 -14.52 -22.83
C ILE A 22 -16.32 -15.18 -22.14
N PRO A 23 -16.13 -16.06 -21.14
CA PRO A 23 -17.23 -16.62 -20.37
C PRO A 23 -18.10 -15.53 -19.73
N ARG A 24 -19.42 -15.77 -19.70
CA ARG A 24 -20.40 -14.82 -19.11
C ARG A 24 -20.06 -14.46 -17.66
N SER A 25 -19.56 -15.42 -16.87
CA SER A 25 -19.14 -15.20 -15.47
C SER A 25 -18.02 -14.17 -15.36
N THR A 26 -17.03 -14.23 -16.24
CA THR A 26 -15.93 -13.27 -16.28
C THR A 26 -16.41 -11.88 -16.70
N VAL A 27 -17.31 -11.78 -17.69
CA VAL A 27 -17.94 -10.51 -18.06
C VAL A 27 -18.67 -9.89 -16.87
N GLN A 28 -19.43 -10.71 -16.13
CA GLN A 28 -20.15 -10.26 -14.93
C GLN A 28 -19.19 -9.81 -13.83
N ALA A 29 -18.12 -10.56 -13.55
CA ALA A 29 -17.10 -10.21 -12.56
C ALA A 29 -16.39 -8.88 -12.90
N ILE A 30 -16.05 -8.66 -14.18
CA ILE A 30 -15.46 -7.39 -14.65
C ILE A 30 -16.42 -6.22 -14.41
N ILE A 31 -17.71 -6.39 -14.70
CA ILE A 31 -18.70 -5.32 -14.54
C ILE A 31 -18.99 -5.02 -13.07
N LEU A 32 -19.08 -6.05 -12.21
CA LEU A 32 -19.20 -5.89 -10.76
C LEU A 32 -18.01 -5.11 -10.19
N LYS A 33 -16.79 -5.54 -10.53
CA LYS A 33 -15.56 -4.86 -10.12
C LYS A 33 -15.50 -3.42 -10.63
N TRP A 34 -15.89 -3.18 -11.88
CA TRP A 34 -15.95 -1.84 -12.44
C TRP A 34 -16.98 -0.95 -11.74
N LYS A 35 -18.13 -1.48 -11.33
CA LYS A 35 -19.11 -0.70 -10.56
C LYS A 35 -18.56 -0.26 -9.20
N GLU A 36 -17.81 -1.13 -8.53
CA GLU A 36 -17.25 -0.88 -7.20
C GLU A 36 -16.03 0.06 -7.24
N TYR A 37 -15.04 -0.26 -8.09
CA TYR A 37 -13.73 0.42 -8.09
C TYR A 37 -13.52 1.37 -9.28
N GLN A 38 -14.46 1.43 -10.23
CA GLN A 38 -14.35 2.19 -11.50
C GLN A 38 -13.14 1.81 -12.34
N THR A 39 -12.54 0.65 -12.08
CA THR A 39 -11.35 0.15 -12.77
C THR A 39 -11.55 -1.26 -13.30
N THR A 40 -10.90 -1.54 -14.42
CA THR A 40 -10.79 -2.88 -15.02
C THR A 40 -9.40 -3.48 -14.86
N ALA A 41 -8.41 -2.66 -14.48
CA ALA A 41 -7.05 -3.12 -14.23
C ALA A 41 -7.04 -4.14 -13.10
N ASN A 42 -6.13 -5.12 -13.16
CA ASN A 42 -5.95 -6.06 -12.06
C ASN A 42 -5.51 -5.29 -10.83
N LEU A 43 -6.30 -5.40 -9.75
CA LEU A 43 -5.94 -4.80 -8.48
C LEU A 43 -4.86 -5.66 -7.83
N PRO A 44 -3.94 -5.07 -7.06
CA PRO A 44 -3.04 -5.86 -6.24
C PRO A 44 -3.86 -6.78 -5.34
N ARG A 45 -3.40 -8.02 -5.14
CA ARG A 45 -4.06 -8.93 -4.21
C ARG A 45 -4.09 -8.28 -2.82
N PRO A 46 -5.23 -8.32 -2.11
CA PRO A 46 -5.25 -7.88 -0.72
C PRO A 46 -4.27 -8.75 0.09
N GLY A 47 -3.30 -8.09 0.70
CA GLY A 47 -2.32 -8.73 1.58
C GLY A 47 -2.86 -8.91 2.99
N ARG A 48 -2.01 -9.44 3.88
CA ARG A 48 -2.33 -9.54 5.31
C ARG A 48 -2.37 -8.14 5.95
N PRO A 49 -3.39 -7.80 6.76
CA PRO A 49 -3.38 -6.56 7.52
C PRO A 49 -2.18 -6.53 8.48
N SER A 50 -1.58 -5.35 8.65
CA SER A 50 -0.42 -5.21 9.54
C SER A 50 -0.82 -5.32 11.00
N LYS A 51 0.07 -5.91 11.83
CA LYS A 51 -0.14 -6.02 13.28
C LYS A 51 -0.25 -4.67 13.99
N LEU A 52 0.42 -3.64 13.47
CA LEU A 52 0.40 -2.29 14.02
C LEU A 52 -0.67 -1.44 13.33
N SER A 53 -1.32 -0.59 14.12
CA SER A 53 -2.13 0.49 13.60
C SER A 53 -1.28 1.48 12.80
N ALA A 54 -1.89 2.12 11.79
CA ALA A 54 -1.25 3.18 11.03
C ALA A 54 -0.82 4.35 11.94
N HIS A 55 -1.56 4.62 13.01
CA HIS A 55 -1.22 5.66 13.97
C HIS A 55 0.07 5.32 14.74
N THR A 56 0.13 4.13 15.32
CA THR A 56 1.28 3.65 16.10
C THR A 56 2.53 3.56 15.23
N ARG A 57 2.40 3.08 13.99
CA ARG A 57 3.51 3.05 13.03
C ARG A 57 4.08 4.45 12.77
N ARG A 58 3.24 5.46 12.53
CA ARG A 58 3.68 6.84 12.31
C ARG A 58 4.35 7.43 13.55
N ARG A 59 3.86 7.12 14.75
CA ARG A 59 4.47 7.57 16.01
C ARG A 59 5.88 6.99 16.17
N LEU A 60 6.03 5.67 15.99
CA LEU A 60 7.33 4.99 16.01
C LEU A 60 8.34 5.65 15.07
N ILE A 61 7.93 5.85 13.81
CA ILE A 61 8.73 6.50 12.78
C ILE A 61 9.17 7.91 13.23
N ARG A 62 8.23 8.70 13.78
CA ARG A 62 8.51 10.06 14.25
C ARG A 62 9.48 10.08 15.43
N ASP A 63 9.35 9.15 16.36
CA ASP A 63 10.18 9.08 17.55
C ASP A 63 11.62 8.64 17.18
N ALA A 64 11.75 7.69 16.25
CA ALA A 64 13.03 7.29 15.65
C ALA A 64 13.69 8.44 14.87
N ALA A 65 12.92 9.23 14.11
CA ALA A 65 13.42 10.39 13.39
C ALA A 65 13.96 11.49 14.32
N LYS A 66 13.24 11.75 15.43
CA LYS A 66 13.63 12.77 16.41
C LYS A 66 14.82 12.37 17.26
N ARG A 67 14.92 11.09 17.61
CA ARG A 67 15.95 10.53 18.49
C ARG A 67 16.55 9.29 17.82
N PRO A 68 17.51 9.46 16.89
CA PRO A 68 18.04 8.34 16.13
C PRO A 68 18.79 7.30 16.99
N MET A 69 19.20 7.68 18.20
CA MET A 69 19.85 6.78 19.17
C MET A 69 18.87 6.13 20.17
N ILE A 70 17.56 6.20 19.91
CA ILE A 70 16.57 5.56 20.78
C ILE A 70 16.73 4.04 20.75
N THR A 71 16.62 3.41 21.92
CA THR A 71 16.72 1.96 22.02
C THR A 71 15.44 1.27 21.56
N LEU A 72 15.56 0.03 21.07
CA LEU A 72 14.38 -0.75 20.65
C LEU A 72 13.43 -1.03 21.81
N ASP A 73 13.95 -1.19 23.02
CA ASP A 73 13.16 -1.44 24.22
C ASP A 73 12.32 -0.23 24.62
N GLU A 74 12.86 0.98 24.46
CA GLU A 74 12.13 2.23 24.70
C GLU A 74 11.01 2.42 23.68
N LEU A 75 11.27 2.12 22.41
CA LEU A 75 10.22 2.10 21.38
C LEU A 75 9.14 1.06 21.69
N GLN A 76 9.52 -0.13 22.18
CA GLN A 76 8.57 -1.17 22.53
C GLN A 76 7.66 -0.77 23.71
N ARG A 77 8.21 -0.07 24.70
CA ARG A 77 7.41 0.51 25.80
C ARG A 77 6.42 1.54 25.26
N SER A 78 6.88 2.44 24.39
CA SER A 78 6.01 3.47 23.81
C SER A 78 4.84 2.91 23.00
N THR A 79 5.02 1.75 22.33
CA THR A 79 3.94 1.08 21.58
C THR A 79 2.97 0.38 22.50
N ALA A 80 3.47 -0.23 23.59
CA ALA A 80 2.65 -0.90 24.58
C ALA A 80 1.72 0.09 25.31
N GLU A 81 2.19 1.31 25.60
CA GLU A 81 1.36 2.39 26.16
C GLU A 81 0.16 2.75 25.27
N VAL A 82 0.31 2.64 23.95
CA VAL A 82 -0.74 2.93 22.96
C VAL A 82 -1.71 1.73 22.80
N GLY A 83 -1.39 0.59 23.42
CA GLY A 83 -2.18 -0.64 23.35
C GLY A 83 -1.70 -1.64 22.30
N ASP A 84 -0.61 -1.34 21.59
CA ASP A 84 -0.03 -2.22 20.56
C ASP A 84 1.20 -2.95 21.13
N SER A 85 1.00 -4.17 21.62
CA SER A 85 2.11 -5.03 22.07
C SER A 85 2.77 -5.73 20.88
N VAL A 86 3.99 -5.32 20.55
CA VAL A 86 4.78 -5.88 19.44
C VAL A 86 6.16 -6.33 19.89
N HIS A 87 6.68 -7.37 19.24
CA HIS A 87 8.02 -7.88 19.50
C HIS A 87 9.09 -6.98 18.86
N ARG A 88 10.27 -6.90 19.49
CA ARG A 88 11.45 -6.13 19.03
C ARG A 88 11.78 -6.28 17.54
N THR A 89 11.61 -7.47 16.97
CA THR A 89 11.86 -7.73 15.54
C THR A 89 10.90 -6.99 14.61
N THR A 90 9.68 -6.72 15.06
CA THR A 90 8.69 -5.95 14.30
C THR A 90 9.07 -4.48 14.27
N ILE A 91 9.52 -3.93 15.40
CA ILE A 91 10.00 -2.56 15.52
C ILE A 91 11.28 -2.36 14.70
N SER A 92 12.24 -3.30 14.82
CA SER A 92 13.48 -3.27 14.05
C SER A 92 13.24 -3.27 12.54
N ARG A 93 12.32 -4.09 12.01
CA ARG A 93 11.98 -4.08 10.57
C ARG A 93 11.41 -2.74 10.12
N ILE A 94 10.60 -2.09 10.95
CA ILE A 94 10.01 -0.78 10.62
C ILE A 94 11.06 0.31 10.65
N ASN A 95 11.94 0.29 11.66
CA ASN A 95 13.04 1.23 11.76
C ASN A 95 14.05 1.05 10.62
N LEU A 96 14.36 -0.19 10.23
CA LEU A 96 15.27 -0.45 9.10
C LEU A 96 14.67 0.05 7.79
N ALA A 97 13.40 -0.25 7.51
CA ALA A 97 12.70 0.25 6.32
C ALA A 97 12.68 1.79 6.30
N PHE A 98 12.44 2.42 7.45
CA PHE A 98 12.54 3.87 7.61
C PHE A 98 13.96 4.39 7.34
N MET A 99 14.99 3.76 7.92
CA MET A 99 16.38 4.19 7.74
C MET A 99 16.85 4.04 6.29
N GLU A 100 16.44 3.00 5.57
CA GLU A 100 16.70 2.81 4.14
C GLU A 100 16.06 3.93 3.30
N GLU A 101 14.78 4.23 3.54
CA GLU A 101 14.06 5.33 2.88
C GLU A 101 14.71 6.70 3.17
N TRP A 102 15.11 6.95 4.43
CA TRP A 102 15.80 8.19 4.82
C TRP A 102 17.20 8.33 4.22
N GLN A 103 17.91 7.23 4.05
CA GLN A 103 19.22 7.20 3.42
C GLN A 103 19.06 7.56 1.93
N GLU A 104 18.07 6.99 1.23
CA GLU A 104 17.75 7.33 -0.17
C GLU A 104 17.38 8.80 -0.35
N GLU A 105 16.48 9.34 0.48
CA GLU A 105 16.10 10.76 0.44
C GLU A 105 17.28 11.70 0.74
N SER A 106 18.13 11.34 1.70
CA SER A 106 19.34 12.10 2.05
C SER A 106 20.39 12.06 0.94
N HIS A 107 20.55 10.92 0.25
CA HIS A 107 21.43 10.80 -0.91
C HIS A 107 20.90 11.61 -2.09
N PHE A 108 19.59 11.59 -2.34
CA PHE A 108 18.94 12.37 -3.41
C PHE A 108 19.09 13.89 -3.19
N LEU A 109 18.90 14.35 -1.94
CA LEU A 109 19.11 15.75 -1.57
C LEU A 109 20.58 16.18 -1.71
N LYS A 110 21.55 15.32 -1.34
CA LYS A 110 22.99 15.60 -1.51
C LYS A 110 23.43 15.66 -2.98
N ILE A 111 22.80 14.87 -3.86
CA ILE A 111 23.09 14.89 -5.31
C ILE A 111 22.51 16.16 -5.95
N SER A 112 21.27 16.51 -5.62
CA SER A 112 20.59 17.70 -6.15
C SER A 112 21.30 19.01 -5.78
N ILE A 113 21.79 19.13 -4.53
CA ILE A 113 22.53 20.32 -4.07
C ILE A 113 23.89 20.47 -4.79
N LYS A 114 24.53 19.37 -5.22
CA LYS A 114 25.81 19.39 -5.95
C LYS A 114 25.69 19.66 -7.45
N SER A 115 24.51 19.54 -8.04
CA SER A 115 24.26 19.84 -9.47
C SER A 115 23.71 21.24 -9.73
N VAL A 116 23.34 21.95 -8.66
CA VAL A 116 22.82 23.34 -8.69
C VAL A 116 23.92 24.36 -8.32
N VAL A 117 25.11 23.88 -7.99
CA VAL A 117 26.36 24.67 -7.83
C VAL A 117 27.31 24.26 -8.95
#